data_AF-A0A497AZX1-F1
#
_entry.id   AF-A0A497AZX1-F1
#
_cell.length_a   1.000
_cell.length_b   1.000
_cell.length_c   1.000
_cell.angle_alpha   90.00
_cell.angle_beta   90.00
_cell.angle_gamma   90.00
#
_symmetry.space_group_name_H-M   'P 1'
#
loop_
_entity.id
_entity.type
_entity.pdbx_description
1 polymer ?
#
loop_
_entity_poly.entity_id
_entity_poly.type
_entity_poly.pdbx_seq_one_letter_code
_entity_poly.pdbx_strand_id
1 'polypeptide(L)'
;MTDWEAIMREAERLAKQFRRLGVDLAEAEKVGDYYVYKGCDDQAMLRYLEVMAKNPPPRSRRSQRHFKNLWDIWRSWQPSLSGLDKARAWGWGVRIAKAKR
;
A
#
# COMPACT_ATOMS: atom_id res chain seq x y z
N MET A 1 18.20 14.60 1.21
CA MET A 1 17.25 15.23 2.15
C MET A 1 15.87 14.69 1.81
N THR A 2 15.06 14.31 2.78
CA THR A 2 13.72 13.74 2.52
C THR A 2 12.78 14.82 2.00
N ASP A 3 12.18 14.63 0.83
CA ASP A 3 11.17 15.53 0.26
C ASP A 3 9.79 15.23 0.89
N TRP A 4 9.54 15.90 2.01
CA TRP A 4 8.30 15.71 2.77
C TRP A 4 7.05 16.15 2.01
N GLU A 5 7.14 17.16 1.14
CA GLU A 5 6.01 17.64 0.36
C GLU A 5 5.58 16.58 -0.67
N ALA A 6 6.55 15.99 -1.38
CA ALA A 6 6.28 14.89 -2.29
C ALA A 6 5.69 13.67 -1.55
N ILE A 7 6.23 13.31 -0.38
CA ILE A 7 5.70 12.21 0.44
C ILE A 7 4.24 12.45 0.82
N MET A 8 3.91 13.64 1.33
CA MET A 8 2.55 13.94 1.78
C MET A 8 1.56 14.01 0.62
N ARG A 9 1.97 14.56 -0.52
CA ARG A 9 1.15 14.57 -1.74
C ARG A 9 0.80 13.15 -2.20
N GLU A 10 1.78 12.24 -2.21
CA GLU A 10 1.54 10.84 -2.55
C GLU A 10 0.69 10.11 -1.50
N ALA A 11 0.92 10.40 -0.22
CA ALA A 11 0.10 9.86 0.87
C ALA A 11 -1.38 10.23 0.74
N GLU A 12 -1.69 11.48 0.40
CA GLU A 12 -3.07 11.91 0.18
C GLU A 12 -3.74 11.21 -1.01
N ARG A 13 -3.00 10.99 -2.09
CA ARG A 13 -3.47 10.25 -3.27
C ARG A 13 -3.80 8.81 -2.89
N LEU A 14 -2.90 8.13 -2.18
CA LEU A 14 -3.13 6.78 -1.66
C LEU A 14 -4.34 6.73 -0.73
N ALA A 15 -4.48 7.68 0.19
CA ALA A 15 -5.62 7.72 1.11
C ALA A 15 -6.97 7.85 0.39
N LYS A 16 -7.02 8.56 -0.74
CA LYS A 16 -8.21 8.61 -1.61
C LYS A 16 -8.46 7.27 -2.28
N GLN A 17 -7.41 6.62 -2.81
CA GLN A 17 -7.53 5.31 -3.46
C GLN A 17 -7.95 4.20 -2.50
N PHE A 18 -7.35 4.12 -1.30
CA PHE A 18 -7.70 3.14 -0.28
C PHE A 18 -9.19 3.20 0.07
N ARG A 19 -9.72 4.42 0.29
CA ARG A 19 -11.14 4.62 0.60
C ARG A 19 -12.03 4.29 -0.60
N ARG A 20 -11.70 4.79 -1.79
CA ARG A 20 -12.46 4.53 -3.02
C ARG A 20 -12.61 3.04 -3.32
N LEU A 21 -11.55 2.26 -3.08
CA LEU A 21 -11.53 0.82 -3.34
C LEU A 21 -11.95 -0.03 -2.13
N GLY A 22 -12.26 0.59 -0.99
CA GLY A 22 -12.67 -0.12 0.23
C GLY A 22 -11.67 -1.19 0.67
N VAL A 23 -10.37 -0.89 0.61
CA VAL A 23 -9.34 -1.82 1.09
C VAL A 23 -9.39 -1.94 2.61
N ASP A 24 -9.01 -3.12 3.12
CA ASP A 24 -8.77 -3.27 4.56
C ASP A 24 -7.50 -2.49 4.93
N LEU A 25 -7.67 -1.45 5.74
CA LEU A 25 -6.57 -0.58 6.16
C LEU A 25 -5.59 -1.27 7.12
N ALA A 26 -5.99 -2.34 7.81
CA ALA A 26 -5.07 -3.15 8.62
C ALA A 26 -4.19 -4.04 7.73
N GLU A 27 -4.75 -4.58 6.64
CA GLU A 27 -3.93 -5.30 5.65
C GLU A 27 -3.03 -4.33 4.86
N ALA A 28 -3.51 -3.13 4.56
CA ALA A 28 -2.68 -2.08 3.95
C ALA A 28 -1.47 -1.73 4.84
N GLU A 29 -1.64 -1.64 6.16
CA GLU A 29 -0.53 -1.38 7.09
C GLU A 29 0.54 -2.47 7.03
N LYS A 30 0.13 -3.75 7.11
CA LYS A 30 1.05 -4.90 7.00
C LYS A 30 1.80 -4.94 5.66
N VAL A 31 1.14 -4.53 4.59
CA VAL A 31 1.74 -4.39 3.24
C VAL A 31 2.89 -3.38 3.28
N GLY A 32 2.72 -2.25 3.98
CA GLY A 32 3.79 -1.28 4.21
C GLY A 32 4.94 -1.85 5.05
N ASP A 33 4.61 -2.54 6.14
CA ASP A 33 5.61 -3.15 7.03
C ASP A 33 6.45 -4.21 6.31
N TYR A 34 5.81 -5.05 5.48
CA TYR A 34 6.50 -6.04 4.66
C TYR A 34 7.46 -5.39 3.67
N TYR A 35 7.07 -4.28 3.01
CA TYR A 35 7.95 -3.55 2.11
C TYR A 35 9.21 -3.05 2.82
N VAL A 36 9.06 -2.48 4.02
CA VAL A 36 10.20 -2.06 4.85
C VAL A 36 11.06 -3.26 5.26
N TYR A 37 10.44 -4.35 5.72
CA TYR A 37 11.13 -5.58 6.10
C TYR A 37 11.95 -6.19 4.95
N LYS A 38 11.49 -6.06 3.70
CA LYS A 38 12.22 -6.48 2.51
C LYS A 38 13.24 -5.45 2.00
N GLY A 39 13.63 -4.47 2.82
CA GLY A 39 14.62 -3.47 2.45
C GLY A 39 14.13 -2.52 1.36
N CYS A 40 12.82 -2.27 1.30
CA CYS A 40 12.17 -1.43 0.29
C CYS A 40 12.37 -1.93 -1.16
N ASP A 41 12.34 -3.25 -1.35
CA ASP A 41 12.39 -3.87 -2.68
C ASP A 41 11.00 -3.86 -3.36
N ASP A 42 10.86 -3.03 -4.38
CA ASP A 42 9.65 -2.89 -5.18
C ASP A 42 9.25 -4.18 -5.92
N GLN A 43 10.22 -4.97 -6.38
CA GLN A 43 9.97 -6.23 -7.09
C GLN A 43 9.51 -7.31 -6.12
N ALA A 44 10.14 -7.41 -4.94
CA ALA A 44 9.68 -8.30 -3.87
C ALA A 44 8.24 -7.94 -3.44
N MET A 45 7.93 -6.65 -3.40
CA MET A 45 6.60 -6.17 -3.02
C MET A 45 5.54 -6.48 -4.07
N LEU A 46 5.86 -6.24 -5.34
CA LEU A 46 4.97 -6.55 -6.46
C LEU A 46 4.65 -8.05 -6.51
N ARG A 47 5.67 -8.90 -6.37
CA ARG A 47 5.51 -10.37 -6.31
C ARG A 47 4.66 -10.80 -5.12
N TYR A 48 4.90 -10.23 -3.95
CA TYR A 48 4.13 -10.56 -2.74
C TYR A 48 2.63 -10.25 -2.93
N LEU A 49 2.30 -9.04 -3.39
CA LEU A 49 0.91 -8.65 -3.62
C LEU A 49 0.24 -9.47 -4.72
N GLU A 50 0.98 -9.82 -5.78
CA GLU A 50 0.47 -10.69 -6.84
C GLU A 50 0.10 -12.08 -6.30
N VAL A 51 0.97 -12.70 -5.50
CA VAL A 51 0.72 -14.00 -4.87
C VAL A 51 -0.52 -13.91 -3.95
N MET A 52 -0.59 -12.88 -3.10
CA MET A 52 -1.71 -12.69 -2.18
C MET A 52 -3.04 -12.39 -2.89
N ALA A 53 -3.01 -11.73 -4.05
CA ALA A 53 -4.19 -11.46 -4.86
C ALA A 53 -4.71 -12.73 -5.56
N LYS A 54 -3.81 -13.59 -6.04
CA LYS A 54 -4.16 -14.83 -6.76
C LYS A 54 -4.54 -15.98 -5.82
N ASN A 55 -3.80 -16.16 -4.73
CA ASN A 55 -3.96 -17.28 -3.83
C ASN A 55 -3.73 -16.87 -2.37
N PRO A 56 -4.65 -16.08 -1.77
CA PRO A 56 -4.52 -15.71 -0.37
C PRO A 56 -4.59 -16.97 0.51
N PRO A 57 -3.84 -17.03 1.63
CA PRO A 57 -3.98 -18.09 2.63
C PRO A 57 -5.45 -18.28 3.01
N PRO A 58 -5.90 -19.48 3.42
CA PRO A 58 -7.32 -19.84 3.52
C PRO A 58 -8.07 -18.88 4.44
N ARG A 59 -8.66 -17.86 3.81
CA ARG A 59 -9.42 -16.76 4.40
C ARG A 59 -10.44 -16.31 3.37
N SER A 60 -11.56 -15.81 3.85
CA SER A 60 -12.78 -15.48 3.09
C SER A 60 -12.54 -14.79 1.72
N ARG A 61 -13.48 -14.96 0.76
CA ARG A 61 -13.51 -14.23 -0.53
C ARG A 61 -13.31 -12.70 -0.39
N ARG A 62 -13.69 -12.13 0.76
CA ARG A 62 -13.48 -10.71 1.10
C ARG A 62 -12.00 -10.34 1.18
N SER A 63 -11.16 -11.22 1.76
CA SER A 63 -9.72 -11.02 1.85
C SER A 63 -9.05 -10.98 0.48
N GLN A 64 -9.47 -11.84 -0.45
CA GLN A 64 -8.96 -11.84 -1.83
C GLN A 64 -9.22 -10.51 -2.55
N ARG A 65 -10.42 -9.94 -2.37
CA ARG A 65 -10.77 -8.63 -2.96
C ARG A 65 -9.87 -7.52 -2.41
N HIS A 66 -9.58 -7.52 -1.12
CA HIS A 66 -8.70 -6.52 -0.51
C HIS A 66 -7.27 -6.61 -1.07
N PHE A 67 -6.70 -7.81 -1.18
CA PHE A 67 -5.35 -7.99 -1.76
C PHE A 67 -5.31 -7.66 -3.25
N LYS A 68 -6.34 -8.00 -4.02
CA LYS A 68 -6.45 -7.57 -5.43
C LYS A 68 -6.43 -6.05 -5.55
N ASN A 69 -7.24 -5.36 -4.76
CA ASN A 69 -7.29 -3.89 -4.78
C ASN A 69 -5.95 -3.28 -4.33
N LEU A 70 -5.27 -3.86 -3.34
CA LEU A 70 -3.95 -3.42 -2.90
C LEU A 70 -2.89 -3.63 -3.98
N TRP A 71 -2.94 -4.75 -4.70
CA TRP A 71 -2.08 -5.01 -5.85
C TRP A 71 -2.31 -4.02 -6.99
N ASP A 72 -3.58 -3.73 -7.32
CA ASP A 72 -3.94 -2.75 -8.35
C ASP A 72 -3.45 -1.33 -7.97
N ILE A 73 -3.62 -0.93 -6.70
CA ILE A 73 -3.07 0.33 -6.19
C ILE A 73 -1.55 0.35 -6.33
N TRP A 74 -0.86 -0.67 -5.82
CA TRP A 74 0.61 -0.70 -5.83
C TRP A 74 1.18 -0.67 -7.25
N ARG A 75 0.60 -1.43 -8.17
CA ARG A 75 1.05 -1.49 -9.57
C ARG A 75 0.81 -0.18 -10.34
N SER A 76 -0.32 0.49 -10.07
CA SER A 76 -0.64 1.77 -10.71
C SER A 76 0.07 2.95 -10.06
N TRP A 77 0.48 2.82 -8.80
CA TRP A 77 1.20 3.84 -8.06
C TRP A 77 2.70 3.82 -8.37
N GLN A 78 3.10 4.67 -9.30
CA GLN A 78 4.49 4.87 -9.73
C GLN A 78 4.97 6.28 -9.31
N PRO A 79 5.20 6.53 -8.01
CA PRO A 79 5.72 7.81 -7.57
C PRO A 79 7.19 7.96 -7.98
N SER A 80 7.70 9.20 -8.01
CA SER A 80 9.14 9.46 -8.05
C SER A 80 9.86 9.09 -6.73
N LEU A 81 9.09 8.74 -5.70
CA LEU A 81 9.59 8.29 -4.40
C LEU A 81 10.12 6.86 -4.49
N SER A 82 11.22 6.61 -3.79
CA SER A 82 11.82 5.28 -3.67
C SER A 82 12.14 4.97 -2.21
N GLY A 83 12.47 3.71 -1.92
CA GLY A 83 13.01 3.33 -0.63
C GLY A 83 12.07 3.69 0.53
N LEU A 84 12.65 4.26 1.59
CA LEU A 84 11.94 4.68 2.80
C LEU A 84 10.92 5.80 2.56
N ASP A 85 11.12 6.67 1.57
CA ASP A 85 10.19 7.77 1.32
C ASP A 85 8.89 7.25 0.69
N LYS A 86 8.98 6.23 -0.17
CA LYS A 86 7.82 5.47 -0.64
C LYS A 86 7.11 4.76 0.52
N ALA A 87 7.85 4.14 1.43
CA ALA A 87 7.27 3.49 2.62
C ALA A 87 6.55 4.50 3.53
N ARG A 88 7.14 5.69 3.73
CA ARG A 88 6.54 6.79 4.50
C ARG A 88 5.25 7.28 3.85
N ALA A 89 5.24 7.48 2.53
CA ALA A 89 4.04 7.89 1.80
C ALA A 89 2.91 6.87 1.97
N TRP A 90 3.23 5.58 1.87
CA TRP A 90 2.27 4.51 2.12
C TRP A 90 1.70 4.55 3.55
N GLY A 91 2.58 4.60 4.56
CA GLY A 91 2.18 4.65 5.96
C GLY A 91 1.33 5.88 6.31
N TRP A 92 1.68 7.06 5.78
CA TRP A 92 0.85 8.25 5.93
C TRP A 92 -0.48 8.13 5.19
N GLY A 93 -0.51 7.52 4.01
CA GLY A 93 -1.76 7.27 3.27
C GLY A 93 -2.74 6.41 4.07
N VAL A 94 -2.24 5.37 4.75
CA VAL A 94 -3.04 4.54 5.67
C VAL A 94 -3.56 5.38 6.84
N ARG A 95 -2.71 6.18 7.51
CA ARG A 95 -3.12 7.04 8.64
C ARG A 95 -4.19 8.06 8.24
N ILE A 96 -4.01 8.74 7.10
CA ILE A 96 -4.98 9.72 6.58
C ILE A 96 -6.31 9.03 6.24
N ALA A 97 -6.27 7.84 5.64
CA ALA A 97 -7.48 7.08 5.34
C ALA A 97 -8.23 6.65 6.61
N LYS A 98 -7.52 6.27 7.68
CA LYS A 98 -8.10 5.94 8.99
C LYS A 98 -8.72 7.15 9.68
N ALA A 99 -8.10 8.32 9.57
CA ALA A 99 -8.53 9.54 10.26
C ALA A 99 -9.80 10.17 9.66
N LYS A 100 -10.05 10.02 8.37
CA LYS A 100 -11.20 10.61 7.66
C LYS A 100 -12.42 9.68 7.62
N ARG A 101 -12.74 9.06 8.76
CA ARG A 101 -13.89 8.15 8.93
C ARG A 101 -15.22 8.87 8.81
#